data_AF-A0A163RVI4-F1
#
_entry.id   AF-A0A163RVI4-F1
#
_cell.length_a   1.000
_cell.length_b   1.000
_cell.length_c   1.000
_cell.angle_alpha   90.00
_cell.angle_beta   90.00
_cell.angle_gamma   90.00
#
_symmetry.space_group_name_H-M   'P 1'
#
loop_
_entity.id
_entity.type
_entity.pdbx_description
1 polymer ?
#
loop_
_entity_poly.entity_id
_entity_poly.type
_entity_poly.pdbx_seq_one_letter_code
_entity_poly.pdbx_strand_id
1 'polypeptide(L)'
;MKKPGCLGCLGYILAIGLALILIVYFFQNIVGFLGIGLFGLGAYTWYKSQKPIKQAHFSLGSIIIGLIVAFIWFGGYHNTSVFESDEDSEIASTEVKEKTKDTSTTELEDEKNNEEKKKQEKGQENKNASTSGTGSTTPVATKPKEQTEKPKNKYPLATVTRVVDGDTIEVSFNGKEEEIRMLLIDTPETKHPSKPVEKFGPEASDYAKQVLAGKQVGIQVGSEERDKYGRLLAYVWVGNTTYQEMVLEKGLAATAYLYNDLTMLEEFHKAQDIARNKKIGVWSIAGYAHVDHDHGFHYEKEVAAAKPAPKPVATAPKPKPKPVQTTPAPKQQCNIKGNQSGIYHVPGGQYYDITKAEEMFCSEAEAVAAGYRKSKR
;
A
#
# COMPACT_ATOMS: atom_id res chain seq x y z
N MET A 1 -64.67 50.37 -17.97
CA MET A 1 -63.25 50.79 -17.99
C MET A 1 -62.39 49.60 -17.61
N LYS A 2 -61.78 48.92 -18.60
CA LYS A 2 -60.87 47.78 -18.36
C LYS A 2 -59.48 48.33 -18.00
N LYS A 3 -59.00 48.06 -16.78
CA LYS A 3 -57.62 48.37 -16.40
C LYS A 3 -56.68 47.50 -17.26
N PRO A 4 -55.64 48.06 -17.89
CA PRO A 4 -54.67 47.26 -18.62
C PRO A 4 -53.95 46.34 -17.63
N GLY A 5 -54.06 45.03 -17.86
CA GLY A 5 -53.48 44.00 -17.02
C GLY A 5 -51.97 44.10 -17.00
N CYS A 6 -51.40 43.96 -15.80
CA CYS A 6 -50.00 44.03 -15.43
C CYS A 6 -49.18 42.84 -15.99
N LEU A 7 -49.29 42.55 -17.29
CA LEU A 7 -48.54 41.48 -17.95
C LEU A 7 -47.06 41.83 -18.14
N GLY A 8 -46.73 43.13 -18.17
CA GLY A 8 -45.36 43.62 -18.31
C GLY A 8 -44.47 43.43 -17.07
N CYS A 9 -45.05 43.43 -15.86
CA CYS A 9 -44.27 43.32 -14.63
C CYS A 9 -43.69 41.91 -14.42
N LEU A 10 -44.42 40.87 -14.82
CA LEU A 10 -43.94 39.49 -14.68
C LEU A 10 -42.78 39.21 -15.66
N GLY A 11 -42.85 39.74 -16.88
CA GLY A 11 -41.76 39.66 -17.84
C GLY A 11 -40.50 40.40 -17.37
N TYR A 12 -40.66 41.55 -16.72
CA TYR A 12 -39.53 42.33 -16.20
C TYR A 12 -38.84 41.63 -15.01
N ILE A 13 -39.60 41.02 -14.11
CA ILE A 13 -39.06 40.25 -12.98
C ILE A 13 -38.30 39.01 -13.47
N LEU A 14 -38.82 38.30 -14.47
CA LEU A 14 -38.14 37.15 -15.07
C LEU A 14 -36.85 37.57 -15.80
N ALA A 15 -36.87 38.69 -16.51
CA ALA A 15 -35.68 39.22 -17.18
C ALA A 15 -34.58 39.63 -16.19
N ILE A 16 -34.93 40.27 -15.07
CA ILE A 16 -33.99 40.61 -14.00
C ILE A 16 -33.44 39.33 -13.33
N GLY A 17 -34.30 38.34 -13.06
CA GLY A 17 -33.88 37.07 -12.48
C GLY A 17 -32.86 36.35 -13.36
N LEU A 18 -33.11 36.27 -14.67
CA LEU A 18 -32.17 35.68 -15.63
C LEU A 18 -30.86 36.46 -15.71
N ALA A 19 -30.92 37.80 -15.73
CA ALA A 19 -29.74 38.64 -15.73
C ALA A 19 -28.88 38.44 -14.47
N LEU A 20 -29.50 38.34 -13.29
CA LEU A 20 -28.80 38.08 -12.03
C LEU A 20 -28.16 36.69 -12.00
N ILE A 21 -28.84 35.67 -12.51
CA ILE A 21 -28.28 34.31 -12.62
C ILE A 21 -27.06 34.31 -13.56
N LEU A 22 -27.16 34.99 -14.71
CA LEU A 22 -26.04 35.11 -15.64
C LEU A 22 -24.87 35.90 -15.03
N ILE A 23 -25.15 36.95 -14.24
CA ILE A 23 -24.14 37.71 -13.52
C ILE A 23 -23.46 36.85 -12.45
N VAL A 24 -24.22 36.11 -11.62
CA VAL A 24 -23.66 35.21 -10.61
C VAL A 24 -22.82 34.12 -11.27
N TYR A 25 -23.33 33.51 -12.35
CA TYR A 25 -22.56 32.54 -13.13
C TYR A 25 -21.25 33.16 -13.66
N PHE A 26 -21.31 34.34 -14.26
CA PHE A 26 -20.14 35.05 -14.76
C PHE A 26 -19.10 35.34 -13.65
N PHE A 27 -19.56 35.78 -12.48
CA PHE A 27 -18.66 36.06 -11.34
C PHE A 27 -18.13 34.80 -10.66
N GLN A 28 -18.87 33.69 -10.62
CA GLN A 28 -18.34 32.42 -10.14
C GLN A 28 -17.24 31.91 -11.09
N ASN A 29 -17.42 32.10 -12.39
CA ASN A 29 -16.46 31.68 -13.43
C ASN A 29 -15.23 32.58 -13.58
N ILE A 30 -15.22 33.77 -12.99
CA ILE A 30 -14.14 34.76 -13.20
C ILE A 30 -12.77 34.23 -12.74
N VAL A 31 -12.76 33.43 -11.66
CA VAL A 31 -11.54 32.83 -11.11
C VAL A 31 -10.97 31.78 -12.07
N GLY A 32 -11.82 31.00 -12.73
CA GLY A 32 -11.42 30.06 -13.78
C GLY A 32 -10.80 30.76 -14.98
N PHE A 33 -11.40 31.87 -15.44
CA PHE A 33 -10.85 32.66 -16.55
C PHE A 33 -9.51 33.35 -16.19
N LEU A 34 -9.35 33.82 -14.96
CA LEU A 34 -8.06 34.34 -14.46
C LEU A 34 -6.99 33.25 -14.44
N GLY A 35 -7.35 32.01 -14.05
CA GLY A 35 -6.46 30.85 -14.09
C GLY A 35 -5.98 30.52 -15.50
N ILE A 36 -6.89 30.52 -16.49
CA ILE A 36 -6.54 30.31 -17.91
C ILE A 36 -5.63 31.42 -18.43
N GLY A 37 -5.87 32.68 -18.03
CA GLY A 37 -5.02 33.82 -18.38
C GLY A 37 -3.59 33.70 -17.86
N LEU A 38 -3.42 33.30 -16.59
CA LEU A 38 -2.11 33.09 -15.99
C LEU A 38 -1.36 31.91 -16.63
N PHE A 39 -2.07 30.83 -16.93
CA PHE A 39 -1.51 29.69 -17.67
C PHE A 39 -1.01 30.11 -19.06
N GLY A 40 -1.82 30.87 -19.81
CA GLY A 40 -1.45 31.39 -21.13
C GLY A 40 -0.21 32.29 -21.10
N LEU A 41 -0.09 33.15 -20.08
CA LEU A 41 1.09 34.01 -19.88
C LEU A 41 2.35 33.19 -19.54
N GLY A 42 2.21 32.16 -18.69
CA GLY A 42 3.29 31.22 -18.36
C GLY A 42 3.77 30.43 -19.58
N ALA A 43 2.84 29.90 -20.37
CA ALA A 43 3.14 29.18 -21.60
C ALA A 43 3.79 30.09 -22.67
N TYR A 44 3.31 31.33 -22.82
CA TYR A 44 3.87 32.30 -23.76
C TYR A 44 5.31 32.72 -23.41
N THR A 45 5.57 32.98 -22.12
CA THR A 45 6.92 33.31 -21.64
C THR A 45 7.89 32.15 -21.78
N TRP A 46 7.44 30.92 -21.51
CA TRP A 46 8.20 29.69 -21.74
C TRP A 46 8.51 29.47 -23.23
N TYR A 47 7.50 29.59 -24.11
CA TYR A 47 7.66 29.44 -25.56
C TYR A 47 8.64 30.44 -26.15
N LYS A 48 8.65 31.69 -25.65
CA LYS A 48 9.59 32.73 -26.08
C LYS A 48 11.02 32.51 -25.53
N SER A 49 11.18 31.74 -24.47
CA SER A 49 12.45 31.49 -23.78
C SER A 49 13.13 30.17 -24.21
N GLN A 50 13.33 29.94 -25.51
CA GLN A 50 14.10 28.79 -26.01
C GLN A 50 15.63 29.00 -25.94
N LYS A 51 16.20 29.11 -24.72
CA LYS A 51 17.66 29.00 -24.46
C LYS A 51 17.93 28.15 -23.21
N PRO A 52 19.08 27.45 -23.12
CA PRO A 52 19.27 26.34 -22.17
C PRO A 52 19.29 26.77 -20.71
N ILE A 53 18.71 25.91 -19.89
CA ILE A 53 18.21 26.13 -18.54
C ILE A 53 19.36 26.35 -17.54
N LYS A 54 19.46 27.58 -17.00
CA LYS A 54 20.07 27.81 -15.67
C LYS A 54 19.24 28.70 -14.73
N GLN A 55 18.04 29.14 -15.10
CA GLN A 55 17.17 29.96 -14.24
C GLN A 55 15.65 29.71 -14.45
N ALA A 56 15.24 28.45 -14.71
CA ALA A 56 13.85 28.12 -15.07
C ALA A 56 12.90 27.85 -13.88
N HIS A 57 13.23 28.26 -12.65
CA HIS A 57 12.37 28.00 -11.48
C HIS A 57 11.10 28.86 -11.46
N PHE A 58 11.06 29.99 -12.17
CA PHE A 58 9.94 30.93 -12.10
C PHE A 58 8.81 30.63 -13.10
N SER A 59 9.08 29.95 -14.22
CA SER A 59 8.09 29.73 -15.28
C SER A 59 7.29 28.44 -15.12
N LEU A 60 7.86 27.40 -14.49
CA LEU A 60 7.16 26.12 -14.32
C LEU A 60 6.09 26.20 -13.22
N GLY A 61 6.37 26.98 -12.16
CA GLY A 61 5.46 27.13 -11.02
C GLY A 61 4.14 27.81 -11.38
N SER A 62 4.16 28.83 -12.24
CA SER A 62 2.95 29.54 -12.67
C SER A 62 2.05 28.70 -13.58
N ILE A 63 2.65 27.83 -14.40
CA ILE A 63 1.94 26.87 -15.26
C ILE A 63 1.21 25.82 -14.39
N ILE A 64 1.89 25.27 -13.38
CA ILE A 64 1.32 24.27 -12.48
C ILE A 64 0.19 24.85 -11.62
N ILE A 65 0.38 26.06 -11.06
CA ILE A 65 -0.66 26.75 -10.27
C ILE A 65 -1.89 27.06 -11.14
N GLY A 66 -1.68 27.51 -12.38
CA GLY A 66 -2.78 27.78 -13.33
C GLY A 66 -3.59 26.53 -13.66
N LEU A 67 -2.93 25.38 -13.86
CA LEU A 67 -3.61 24.10 -14.12
C LEU A 67 -4.39 23.59 -12.91
N ILE A 68 -3.84 23.69 -11.69
CA ILE A 68 -4.51 23.25 -10.46
C ILE A 68 -5.77 24.08 -10.20
N VAL A 69 -5.69 25.41 -10.35
CA VAL A 69 -6.86 26.29 -10.18
C VAL A 69 -7.93 26.00 -11.23
N ALA A 70 -7.54 25.76 -12.48
CA ALA A 70 -8.48 25.37 -13.53
C ALA A 70 -9.15 24.01 -13.25
N PHE A 71 -8.39 23.03 -12.74
CA PHE A 71 -8.89 21.67 -12.49
C PHE A 71 -9.83 21.59 -11.28
N ILE A 72 -9.53 22.29 -10.20
CA ILE A 72 -10.41 22.38 -9.02
C ILE A 72 -11.74 23.04 -9.41
N TRP A 73 -11.67 24.07 -10.24
CA TRP A 73 -12.84 24.86 -10.61
C TRP A 73 -13.73 24.17 -11.67
N PHE A 74 -13.15 23.39 -12.59
CA PHE A 74 -13.91 22.65 -13.63
C PHE A 74 -14.26 21.20 -13.23
N GLY A 75 -13.54 20.60 -12.29
CA GLY A 75 -13.68 19.17 -11.92
C GLY A 75 -14.38 18.88 -10.59
N GLY A 76 -14.68 19.91 -9.78
CA GLY A 76 -15.10 19.74 -8.38
C GLY A 76 -16.56 20.09 -8.07
N TYR A 77 -17.54 19.52 -8.78
CA TYR A 77 -18.93 19.46 -8.30
C TYR A 77 -19.56 18.12 -8.65
N HIS A 78 -19.12 17.05 -8.01
CA HIS A 78 -20.00 15.93 -7.69
C HIS A 78 -19.58 15.26 -6.38
N ASN A 79 -20.47 15.44 -5.38
CA ASN A 79 -20.63 14.73 -4.11
C ASN A 79 -19.43 14.62 -3.16
N THR A 80 -19.45 15.47 -2.14
CA THR A 80 -19.04 15.08 -0.78
C THR A 80 -20.21 15.38 0.15
N SER A 81 -20.80 14.34 0.74
CA SER A 81 -21.73 14.48 1.85
C SER A 81 -20.92 14.57 3.13
N VAL A 82 -20.74 15.80 3.60
CA VAL A 82 -20.25 16.11 4.94
C VAL A 82 -21.35 15.73 5.94
N PHE A 83 -21.03 14.88 6.90
CA PHE A 83 -21.84 14.67 8.10
C PHE A 83 -21.25 15.59 9.16
N GLU A 84 -21.94 16.71 9.40
CA GLU A 84 -21.61 17.71 10.40
C GLU A 84 -21.96 17.18 11.80
N SER A 85 -21.04 17.45 12.72
CA SER A 85 -21.17 17.37 14.18
C SER A 85 -22.17 18.38 14.72
N ASP A 86 -23.03 17.97 15.64
CA ASP A 86 -23.75 18.90 16.54
C ASP A 86 -23.52 18.46 18.00
N GLU A 87 -22.79 19.29 18.74
CA GLU A 87 -22.84 19.38 20.21
C GLU A 87 -23.76 20.54 20.63
N ASP A 88 -24.43 20.34 21.77
CA ASP A 88 -25.02 21.30 22.73
C ASP A 88 -26.56 21.42 22.80
N SER A 89 -27.15 20.85 23.87
CA SER A 89 -27.82 21.61 24.96
C SER A 89 -28.60 20.74 25.97
N GLU A 90 -28.03 20.69 27.17
CA GLU A 90 -28.57 20.70 28.55
C GLU A 90 -30.07 20.48 28.95
N ILE A 91 -30.18 19.69 30.05
CA ILE A 91 -31.08 19.73 31.24
C ILE A 91 -32.53 19.23 31.13
N ALA A 92 -32.81 18.07 31.77
CA ALA A 92 -33.59 17.98 33.03
C ALA A 92 -33.84 16.53 33.51
N SER A 93 -33.23 16.21 34.67
CA SER A 93 -33.70 15.37 35.78
C SER A 93 -34.74 14.25 35.55
N THR A 94 -34.37 13.00 35.88
CA THR A 94 -35.05 12.25 36.97
C THR A 94 -34.19 11.08 37.46
N GLU A 95 -33.98 11.06 38.78
CA GLU A 95 -33.29 10.02 39.54
C GLU A 95 -34.34 9.16 40.26
N VAL A 96 -34.35 7.84 40.08
CA VAL A 96 -34.76 6.87 41.11
C VAL A 96 -33.98 5.55 40.94
N LYS A 97 -32.98 5.40 41.80
CA LYS A 97 -32.62 4.23 42.62
C LYS A 97 -32.82 2.78 42.10
N GLU A 98 -31.67 2.10 42.08
CA GLU A 98 -31.34 0.93 42.93
C GLU A 98 -31.92 -0.44 42.54
N LYS A 99 -31.06 -1.29 41.95
CA LYS A 99 -30.55 -2.47 42.69
C LYS A 99 -29.32 -3.11 42.05
N THR A 100 -28.33 -3.28 42.91
CA THR A 100 -27.17 -4.16 42.85
C THR A 100 -27.49 -5.58 42.35
N LYS A 101 -26.55 -6.19 41.62
CA LYS A 101 -25.66 -7.24 42.16
C LYS A 101 -24.66 -7.72 41.10
N ASP A 102 -23.38 -7.66 41.46
CA ASP A 102 -22.29 -8.41 40.86
C ASP A 102 -22.63 -9.90 40.67
N THR A 103 -22.02 -10.53 39.66
CA THR A 103 -21.07 -11.62 39.91
C THR A 103 -20.36 -12.02 38.62
N SER A 104 -19.03 -12.01 38.74
CA SER A 104 -18.00 -12.50 37.85
C SER A 104 -18.09 -14.02 37.58
N THR A 105 -17.69 -14.38 36.36
CA THR A 105 -16.86 -15.52 35.91
C THR A 105 -16.90 -16.89 36.59
N THR A 106 -16.65 -17.86 35.70
CA THR A 106 -15.99 -19.18 35.85
C THR A 106 -16.81 -20.30 36.48
N GLU A 107 -17.25 -21.25 35.64
CA GLU A 107 -17.11 -22.69 35.88
C GLU A 107 -16.78 -23.41 34.55
N LEU A 108 -15.66 -24.15 34.57
CA LEU A 108 -15.24 -25.21 33.66
C LEU A 108 -15.65 -26.56 34.29
N GLU A 109 -15.49 -27.65 33.52
CA GLU A 109 -15.74 -29.08 33.85
C GLU A 109 -17.17 -29.53 33.51
N ASP A 110 -17.46 -30.63 32.81
CA ASP A 110 -16.72 -31.78 32.31
C ASP A 110 -17.57 -32.46 31.22
N GLU A 111 -16.96 -33.10 30.22
CA GLU A 111 -17.21 -34.54 29.98
C GLU A 111 -16.29 -35.08 28.87
N LYS A 112 -15.67 -36.22 29.21
CA LYS A 112 -14.67 -36.96 28.44
C LYS A 112 -15.24 -38.34 28.10
N ASN A 113 -14.74 -38.89 27.00
CA ASN A 113 -14.74 -40.29 26.55
C ASN A 113 -15.98 -40.78 25.76
N ASN A 114 -15.76 -41.23 24.52
CA ASN A 114 -15.45 -42.66 24.32
C ASN A 114 -14.76 -42.93 22.97
N GLU A 115 -13.93 -43.97 23.00
CA GLU A 115 -12.96 -44.46 22.02
C GLU A 115 -13.54 -45.27 20.85
N GLU A 116 -12.78 -45.25 19.75
CA GLU A 116 -12.39 -46.34 18.84
C GLU A 116 -13.42 -47.30 18.18
N LYS A 117 -13.40 -47.31 16.83
CA LYS A 117 -12.97 -48.45 15.97
C LYS A 117 -13.05 -48.02 14.48
N LYS A 118 -11.96 -47.94 13.69
CA LYS A 118 -11.04 -48.94 13.07
C LYS A 118 -11.53 -49.53 11.72
N LYS A 119 -10.60 -49.45 10.74
CA LYS A 119 -10.41 -50.18 9.46
C LYS A 119 -11.24 -49.69 8.27
N GLN A 120 -10.62 -49.15 7.21
CA GLN A 120 -9.78 -49.81 6.18
C GLN A 120 -10.46 -50.99 5.49
N GLU A 121 -10.84 -50.79 4.23
CA GLU A 121 -10.64 -51.82 3.20
C GLU A 121 -10.42 -51.19 1.81
N LYS A 122 -9.47 -51.80 1.09
CA LYS A 122 -9.01 -51.50 -0.26
C LYS A 122 -9.87 -52.27 -1.26
N GLY A 123 -10.18 -51.62 -2.38
CA GLY A 123 -10.05 -52.14 -3.74
C GLY A 123 -10.99 -53.26 -4.21
N GLN A 124 -11.73 -53.00 -5.28
CA GLN A 124 -11.55 -53.77 -6.51
C GLN A 124 -12.20 -53.10 -7.74
N GLU A 125 -11.42 -53.16 -8.80
CA GLU A 125 -11.67 -52.81 -10.18
C GLU A 125 -12.36 -53.99 -10.91
N ASN A 126 -13.37 -53.73 -11.74
CA ASN A 126 -13.45 -54.14 -13.15
C ASN A 126 -14.84 -53.90 -13.78
N LYS A 127 -14.80 -53.30 -15.00
CA LYS A 127 -15.44 -53.69 -16.29
C LYS A 127 -16.88 -54.28 -16.22
N ASN A 128 -17.86 -53.87 -17.03
CA ASN A 128 -17.84 -53.65 -18.47
C ASN A 128 -19.25 -53.18 -18.92
N ALA A 129 -19.35 -52.79 -20.19
CA ALA A 129 -20.53 -52.88 -21.07
C ALA A 129 -21.60 -51.76 -21.08
N SER A 130 -21.43 -50.90 -22.09
CA SER A 130 -22.46 -50.30 -22.95
C SER A 130 -23.63 -51.24 -23.27
N THR A 131 -24.88 -50.75 -23.24
CA THR A 131 -25.89 -50.95 -24.30
C THR A 131 -26.98 -49.87 -24.22
N SER A 132 -27.35 -49.38 -25.41
CA SER A 132 -28.39 -48.42 -25.78
C SER A 132 -29.82 -48.87 -25.43
N GLY A 133 -30.70 -47.91 -25.14
CA GLY A 133 -32.14 -48.13 -24.98
C GLY A 133 -32.92 -46.82 -24.99
N THR A 134 -33.37 -46.41 -26.17
CA THR A 134 -34.30 -45.31 -26.46
C THR A 134 -35.69 -45.57 -25.86
N GLY A 135 -36.29 -44.55 -25.22
CA GLY A 135 -37.70 -44.58 -24.80
C GLY A 135 -38.14 -43.24 -24.21
N SER A 136 -38.87 -42.47 -25.02
CA SER A 136 -39.39 -41.13 -24.75
C SER A 136 -40.72 -41.17 -23.99
N THR A 137 -40.83 -40.39 -22.90
CA THR A 137 -42.09 -39.74 -22.46
C THR A 137 -41.77 -38.46 -21.66
N THR A 138 -42.34 -37.34 -22.09
CA THR A 138 -42.34 -35.99 -21.47
C THR A 138 -43.80 -35.67 -21.07
N PRO A 139 -44.16 -34.66 -20.23
CA PRO A 139 -43.44 -33.83 -19.24
C PRO A 139 -44.05 -33.91 -17.82
N VAL A 140 -43.27 -33.57 -16.78
CA VAL A 140 -43.83 -33.07 -15.50
C VAL A 140 -43.24 -31.70 -15.21
N ALA A 141 -44.15 -30.81 -14.83
CA ALA A 141 -43.97 -29.38 -14.69
C ALA A 141 -42.83 -28.96 -13.75
N THR A 142 -42.01 -28.10 -14.34
CA THR A 142 -41.11 -27.06 -13.85
C THR A 142 -41.36 -26.55 -12.42
N LYS A 143 -40.38 -26.75 -11.54
CA LYS A 143 -40.05 -25.83 -10.45
C LYS A 143 -38.75 -25.12 -10.87
N PRO A 144 -38.69 -23.78 -10.96
CA PRO A 144 -37.46 -23.08 -11.35
C PRO A 144 -36.36 -23.40 -10.34
N LYS A 145 -35.35 -24.15 -10.80
CA LYS A 145 -34.09 -24.31 -10.11
C LYS A 145 -33.39 -22.96 -10.23
N GLU A 146 -33.35 -22.23 -9.11
CA GLU A 146 -32.56 -21.03 -8.95
C GLU A 146 -31.12 -21.36 -9.29
N GLN A 147 -30.73 -21.03 -10.52
CA GLN A 147 -29.35 -21.07 -10.96
C GLN A 147 -28.69 -19.90 -10.26
N THR A 148 -27.91 -20.20 -9.22
CA THR A 148 -26.87 -19.29 -8.74
C THR A 148 -25.92 -19.06 -9.91
N GLU A 149 -26.16 -18.01 -10.68
CA GLU A 149 -25.23 -17.57 -11.72
C GLU A 149 -23.89 -17.31 -11.04
N LYS A 150 -22.87 -18.10 -11.43
CA LYS A 150 -21.48 -17.79 -11.04
C LYS A 150 -21.22 -16.35 -11.45
N PRO A 151 -20.66 -15.51 -10.57
CA PRO A 151 -20.39 -14.11 -10.90
C PRO A 151 -19.55 -14.08 -12.17
N LYS A 152 -20.03 -13.33 -13.16
CA LYS A 152 -19.30 -13.08 -14.40
C LYS A 152 -17.99 -12.40 -14.00
N ASN A 153 -16.88 -13.12 -14.11
CA ASN A 153 -15.60 -12.59 -13.63
C ASN A 153 -15.28 -11.28 -14.38
N LYS A 154 -15.06 -10.22 -13.61
CA LYS A 154 -14.81 -8.85 -14.09
C LYS A 154 -13.57 -8.76 -14.98
N TYR A 155 -12.63 -9.70 -14.83
CA TYR A 155 -11.33 -9.70 -15.48
C TYR A 155 -11.06 -10.98 -16.27
N PRO A 156 -10.20 -10.92 -17.32
CA PRO A 156 -9.73 -12.09 -18.04
C PRO A 156 -9.18 -13.17 -17.11
N LEU A 157 -9.47 -14.44 -17.44
CA LEU A 157 -9.10 -15.57 -16.59
C LEU A 157 -7.79 -16.21 -17.00
N ALA A 158 -7.00 -16.57 -16.01
CA ALA A 158 -5.78 -17.34 -16.15
C ALA A 158 -5.80 -18.54 -15.20
N THR A 159 -5.10 -19.61 -15.57
CA THR A 159 -4.90 -20.77 -14.68
C THR A 159 -3.50 -20.69 -14.10
N VAL A 160 -3.38 -20.72 -12.77
CA VAL A 160 -2.07 -20.68 -12.10
C VAL A 160 -1.35 -22.03 -12.28
N THR A 161 -0.24 -22.01 -13.01
CA THR A 161 0.57 -23.20 -13.31
C THR A 161 1.66 -23.42 -12.26
N ARG A 162 2.23 -22.35 -11.70
CA ARG A 162 3.24 -22.42 -10.65
C ARG A 162 3.19 -21.22 -9.71
N VAL A 163 3.51 -21.45 -8.44
CA VAL A 163 3.80 -20.38 -7.48
C VAL A 163 5.31 -20.27 -7.34
N VAL A 164 5.87 -19.15 -7.81
CA VAL A 164 7.32 -18.90 -7.82
C VAL A 164 7.74 -18.37 -6.45
N ASP A 165 7.06 -17.36 -5.92
CA ASP A 165 7.21 -16.89 -4.54
C ASP A 165 5.89 -16.29 -4.04
N GLY A 166 5.88 -15.71 -2.84
CA GLY A 166 4.70 -15.10 -2.21
C GLY A 166 4.07 -13.96 -3.01
N ASP A 167 4.81 -13.33 -3.92
CA ASP A 167 4.37 -12.19 -4.74
C ASP A 167 4.48 -12.43 -6.27
N THR A 168 4.89 -13.64 -6.66
CA THR A 168 5.21 -13.99 -8.06
C THR A 168 4.65 -15.36 -8.43
N ILE A 169 3.87 -15.41 -9.51
CA ILE A 169 3.25 -16.65 -10.02
C ILE A 169 3.47 -16.82 -11.53
N GLU A 170 3.39 -18.05 -12.00
CA GLU A 170 3.24 -18.36 -13.42
C GLU A 170 1.81 -18.81 -13.70
N VAL A 171 1.31 -18.37 -14.85
CA VAL A 171 -0.05 -18.65 -15.29
C VAL A 171 -0.08 -19.02 -16.77
N SER A 172 -1.00 -19.91 -17.13
CA SER A 172 -1.47 -20.04 -18.51
C SER A 172 -2.54 -18.98 -18.75
N PHE A 173 -2.18 -17.94 -19.50
CA PHE A 173 -3.03 -16.80 -19.83
C PHE A 173 -3.07 -16.57 -21.35
N ASN A 174 -4.27 -16.50 -21.93
CA ASN A 174 -4.47 -16.34 -23.38
C ASN A 174 -3.69 -17.36 -24.24
N GLY A 175 -3.54 -18.60 -23.75
CA GLY A 175 -2.82 -19.68 -24.45
C GLY A 175 -1.29 -19.56 -24.39
N LYS A 176 -0.75 -18.69 -23.54
CA LYS A 176 0.70 -18.53 -23.29
C LYS A 176 1.00 -18.71 -21.81
N GLU A 177 2.20 -19.19 -21.50
CA GLU A 177 2.74 -19.09 -20.14
C GLU A 177 3.22 -17.66 -19.90
N GLU A 178 2.77 -17.06 -18.82
CA GLU A 178 3.13 -15.70 -18.39
C GLU A 178 3.56 -15.74 -16.92
N GLU A 179 4.65 -15.04 -16.60
CA GLU A 179 5.05 -14.79 -15.21
C GLU A 179 4.46 -13.45 -14.76
N ILE A 180 3.82 -13.43 -13.60
CA ILE A 180 3.15 -12.26 -13.03
C ILE A 180 3.89 -11.82 -11.78
N ARG A 181 4.35 -10.56 -11.75
CA ARG A 181 4.74 -9.87 -10.53
C ARG A 181 3.54 -9.09 -10.01
N MET A 182 3.08 -9.46 -8.82
CA MET A 182 1.89 -8.86 -8.24
C MET A 182 2.16 -7.43 -7.81
N LEU A 183 1.30 -6.51 -8.21
CA LEU A 183 1.45 -5.09 -7.86
C LEU A 183 1.20 -4.84 -6.38
N LEU A 184 1.88 -3.82 -5.86
CA LEU A 184 1.70 -3.22 -4.53
C LEU A 184 1.97 -4.12 -3.32
N ILE A 185 2.56 -5.28 -3.50
CA ILE A 185 3.01 -6.13 -2.39
C ILE A 185 4.47 -6.53 -2.55
N ASP A 186 5.13 -6.77 -1.43
CA ASP A 186 6.41 -7.46 -1.35
C ASP A 186 6.32 -8.52 -0.26
N THR A 187 6.87 -9.70 -0.50
CA THR A 187 6.91 -10.81 0.47
C THR A 187 8.34 -11.10 0.90
N PRO A 188 8.59 -11.53 2.15
CA PRO A 188 9.94 -11.84 2.58
C PRO A 188 10.57 -12.91 1.68
N GLU A 189 11.81 -12.68 1.27
CA GLU A 189 12.50 -13.43 0.23
C GLU A 189 12.85 -14.86 0.68
N THR A 190 12.57 -15.84 -0.18
CA THR A 190 12.83 -17.26 0.12
C THR A 190 13.78 -17.98 -0.83
N LYS A 191 14.03 -17.44 -2.03
CA LYS A 191 14.69 -18.16 -3.14
C LYS A 191 15.92 -17.46 -3.69
N HIS A 192 16.28 -16.30 -3.16
CA HIS A 192 17.47 -15.58 -3.63
C HIS A 192 18.77 -16.39 -3.38
N PRO A 193 19.56 -16.71 -4.42
CA PRO A 193 20.70 -17.64 -4.32
C PRO A 193 21.77 -17.27 -3.30
N SER A 194 21.92 -15.98 -3.00
CA SER A 194 22.97 -15.45 -2.12
C SER A 194 22.47 -14.83 -0.82
N LYS A 195 21.15 -14.84 -0.55
CA LYS A 195 20.58 -14.30 0.70
C LYS A 195 20.03 -15.44 1.57
N PRO A 196 20.06 -15.29 2.90
CA PRO A 196 19.35 -16.22 3.76
C PRO A 196 17.85 -16.12 3.52
N VAL A 197 17.13 -17.22 3.75
CA VAL A 197 15.66 -17.23 3.80
C VAL A 197 15.20 -16.25 4.87
N GLU A 198 14.37 -15.30 4.49
CA GLU A 198 13.83 -14.30 5.40
C GLU A 198 12.69 -14.88 6.25
N LYS A 199 12.49 -14.32 7.44
CA LYS A 199 11.45 -14.77 8.35
C LYS A 199 10.07 -14.46 7.75
N PHE A 200 9.11 -15.36 7.92
CA PHE A 200 7.78 -15.30 7.30
C PHE A 200 7.76 -15.54 5.78
N GLY A 201 8.92 -15.67 5.13
CA GLY A 201 9.01 -15.98 3.71
C GLY A 201 8.40 -17.34 3.37
N PRO A 202 8.82 -18.45 4.01
CA PRO A 202 8.23 -19.77 3.77
C PRO A 202 6.71 -19.78 3.98
N GLU A 203 6.23 -19.10 5.03
CA GLU A 203 4.81 -18.97 5.34
C GLU A 203 4.05 -18.19 4.25
N ALA A 204 4.64 -17.11 3.71
CA ALA A 204 4.07 -16.37 2.58
C ALA A 204 4.01 -17.23 1.31
N SER A 205 5.10 -17.93 1.01
CA SER A 205 5.21 -18.84 -0.13
C SER A 205 4.21 -20.01 -0.05
N ASP A 206 4.02 -20.59 1.14
CA ASP A 206 3.05 -21.68 1.35
C ASP A 206 1.61 -21.20 1.31
N TYR A 207 1.35 -19.99 1.83
CA TYR A 207 0.04 -19.36 1.70
C TYR A 207 -0.32 -19.09 0.24
N ALA A 208 0.62 -18.56 -0.55
CA ALA A 208 0.45 -18.39 -1.99
C ALA A 208 0.10 -19.71 -2.68
N LYS A 209 0.81 -20.80 -2.38
CA LYS A 209 0.49 -22.14 -2.92
C LYS A 209 -0.92 -22.59 -2.54
N GLN A 210 -1.31 -22.44 -1.28
CA GLN A 210 -2.65 -22.82 -0.80
C GLN A 210 -3.76 -22.02 -1.49
N VAL A 211 -3.55 -20.72 -1.71
CA VAL A 211 -4.57 -19.83 -2.26
C VAL A 211 -4.61 -19.86 -3.78
N LEU A 212 -3.48 -20.06 -4.46
CA LEU A 212 -3.37 -19.82 -5.91
C LEU A 212 -3.08 -21.08 -6.73
N ALA A 213 -2.31 -22.04 -6.23
CA ALA A 213 -1.80 -23.14 -7.06
C ALA A 213 -2.94 -23.95 -7.72
N GLY A 214 -2.87 -24.10 -9.05
CA GLY A 214 -3.86 -24.83 -9.84
C GLY A 214 -5.23 -24.17 -9.95
N LYS A 215 -5.42 -22.96 -9.40
CA LYS A 215 -6.72 -22.25 -9.43
C LYS A 215 -6.85 -21.37 -10.65
N GLN A 216 -8.10 -21.11 -11.01
CA GLN A 216 -8.44 -20.08 -12.00
C GLN A 216 -8.59 -18.73 -11.28
N VAL A 217 -7.88 -17.73 -11.76
CA VAL A 217 -7.81 -16.39 -11.17
C VAL A 217 -8.13 -15.33 -12.23
N GLY A 218 -8.65 -14.19 -11.80
CA GLY A 218 -8.84 -13.02 -12.65
C GLY A 218 -7.57 -12.17 -12.69
N ILE A 219 -7.16 -11.76 -13.89
CA ILE A 219 -5.96 -10.94 -14.10
C ILE A 219 -6.37 -9.53 -14.49
N GLN A 220 -6.17 -8.58 -13.57
CA GLN A 220 -6.28 -7.15 -13.87
C GLN A 220 -4.87 -6.60 -14.08
N VAL A 221 -4.48 -6.42 -15.34
CA VAL A 221 -3.20 -5.79 -15.70
C VAL A 221 -3.16 -4.35 -15.20
N GLY A 222 -2.01 -3.93 -14.68
CA GLY A 222 -1.80 -2.57 -14.20
C GLY A 222 -1.65 -1.54 -15.32
N SER A 223 -1.40 -0.28 -14.93
CA SER A 223 -1.13 0.83 -15.84
C SER A 223 0.12 0.58 -16.69
N GLU A 224 1.14 -0.02 -16.09
CA GLU A 224 2.30 -0.57 -16.77
C GLU A 224 2.06 -2.06 -17.02
N GLU A 225 2.22 -2.51 -18.26
CA GLU A 225 1.97 -3.92 -18.59
C GLU A 225 3.04 -4.84 -18.01
N ARG A 226 4.32 -4.45 -18.11
CA ARG A 226 5.46 -5.31 -17.76
C ARG A 226 6.58 -4.55 -17.09
N ASP A 227 7.32 -5.27 -16.26
CA ASP A 227 8.58 -4.77 -15.70
C ASP A 227 9.78 -4.98 -16.63
N LYS A 228 10.95 -4.50 -16.19
CA LYS A 228 12.23 -4.64 -16.92
C LYS A 228 12.71 -6.09 -17.11
N TYR A 229 12.13 -7.05 -16.39
CA TYR A 229 12.42 -8.47 -16.52
C TYR A 229 11.42 -9.19 -17.44
N GLY A 230 10.41 -8.48 -17.95
CA GLY A 230 9.39 -9.01 -18.85
C GLY A 230 8.20 -9.65 -18.13
N ARG A 231 8.13 -9.57 -16.80
CA ARG A 231 7.00 -10.10 -16.02
C ARG A 231 5.78 -9.20 -16.18
N LEU A 232 4.61 -9.78 -16.31
CA LEU A 232 3.34 -9.05 -16.34
C LEU A 232 3.05 -8.44 -14.96
N LEU A 233 2.68 -7.16 -14.92
CA LEU A 233 2.32 -6.46 -13.70
C LEU A 233 0.80 -6.48 -13.53
N ALA A 234 0.31 -7.11 -12.46
CA ALA A 234 -1.12 -7.30 -12.30
C ALA A 234 -1.62 -7.41 -10.85
N TYR A 235 -2.91 -7.14 -10.69
CA TYR A 235 -3.72 -7.53 -9.55
C TYR A 235 -4.35 -8.90 -9.80
N VAL A 236 -4.22 -9.81 -8.83
CA VAL A 236 -4.66 -11.21 -8.97
C VAL A 236 -5.93 -11.44 -8.15
N TRP A 237 -7.04 -11.61 -8.86
CA TRP A 237 -8.37 -11.77 -8.27
C TRP A 237 -8.72 -13.23 -8.02
N VAL A 238 -9.12 -13.54 -6.80
CA VAL A 238 -9.65 -14.84 -6.37
C VAL A 238 -11.11 -14.63 -5.95
N GLY A 239 -12.03 -14.83 -6.89
CA GLY A 239 -13.42 -14.42 -6.70
C GLY A 239 -13.55 -12.91 -6.65
N ASN A 240 -14.05 -12.38 -5.53
CA ASN A 240 -14.32 -10.94 -5.34
C ASN A 240 -13.22 -10.20 -4.57
N THR A 241 -12.16 -10.88 -4.17
CA THR A 241 -11.04 -10.32 -3.39
C THR A 241 -9.73 -10.59 -4.11
N THR A 242 -8.76 -9.70 -3.96
CA THR A 242 -7.40 -9.93 -4.49
C THR A 242 -6.58 -10.78 -3.54
N TYR A 243 -5.71 -11.63 -4.08
CA TYR A 243 -4.73 -12.35 -3.27
C TYR A 243 -3.84 -11.39 -2.47
N GLN A 244 -3.49 -10.24 -3.04
CA GLN A 244 -2.75 -9.19 -2.35
C GLN A 244 -3.42 -8.73 -1.05
N GLU A 245 -4.72 -8.44 -1.07
CA GLU A 245 -5.48 -8.11 0.14
C GLU A 245 -5.42 -9.25 1.17
N MET A 246 -5.62 -10.49 0.72
CA MET A 246 -5.59 -11.67 1.58
C MET A 246 -4.22 -11.92 2.23
N VAL A 247 -3.11 -11.70 1.53
CA VAL A 247 -1.75 -11.93 2.07
C VAL A 247 -1.32 -10.80 3.01
N LEU A 248 -1.73 -9.56 2.73
CA LEU A 248 -1.51 -8.40 3.59
C LEU A 248 -2.27 -8.53 4.92
N GLU A 249 -3.54 -8.96 4.89
CA GLU A 249 -4.33 -9.18 6.11
C GLU A 249 -3.73 -10.27 7.02
N LYS A 250 -3.07 -11.26 6.42
CA LYS A 250 -2.33 -12.29 7.17
C LYS A 250 -0.97 -11.82 7.68
N GLY A 251 -0.53 -10.61 7.37
CA GLY A 251 0.78 -10.11 7.74
C GLY A 251 1.92 -10.92 7.12
N LEU A 252 1.70 -11.52 5.94
CA LEU A 252 2.71 -12.29 5.21
C LEU A 252 3.35 -11.49 4.07
N ALA A 253 2.88 -10.27 3.85
CA ALA A 253 3.42 -9.29 2.91
C ALA A 253 3.36 -7.89 3.55
N ALA A 254 4.05 -6.95 2.91
CA ALA A 254 3.91 -5.52 3.15
C ALA A 254 3.60 -4.80 1.83
N THR A 255 2.97 -3.63 1.90
CA THR A 255 2.73 -2.80 0.72
C THR A 255 4.04 -2.27 0.17
N ALA A 256 4.18 -2.29 -1.16
CA ALA A 256 5.44 -1.94 -1.81
C ALA A 256 5.25 -1.07 -3.06
N TYR A 257 5.98 0.03 -3.12
CA TYR A 257 5.90 1.05 -4.18
C TYR A 257 6.90 0.77 -5.31
N LEU A 258 6.89 -0.46 -5.83
CA LEU A 258 7.86 -0.89 -6.84
C LEU A 258 7.56 -0.33 -8.25
N TYR A 259 6.31 0.06 -8.50
CA TYR A 259 5.79 0.46 -9.80
C TYR A 259 4.77 1.60 -9.68
N ASN A 260 4.43 2.24 -10.80
CA ASN A 260 3.61 3.46 -10.80
C ASN A 260 2.10 3.23 -10.63
N ASP A 261 1.65 1.97 -10.67
CA ASP A 261 0.24 1.65 -10.46
C ASP A 261 -0.10 1.60 -8.96
N LEU A 262 -0.85 2.61 -8.50
CA LEU A 262 -1.32 2.73 -7.12
C LEU A 262 -2.84 2.48 -7.00
N THR A 263 -3.47 1.85 -8.00
CA THR A 263 -4.94 1.73 -8.14
C THR A 263 -5.62 1.14 -6.91
N MET A 264 -4.97 0.17 -6.24
CA MET A 264 -5.53 -0.54 -5.07
C MET A 264 -4.81 -0.24 -3.76
N LEU A 265 -4.01 0.84 -3.72
CA LEU A 265 -3.15 1.12 -2.58
C LEU A 265 -3.93 1.33 -1.28
N GLU A 266 -5.04 2.06 -1.36
CA GLU A 266 -5.86 2.38 -0.19
C GLU A 266 -6.51 1.13 0.40
N GLU A 267 -7.04 0.24 -0.45
CA GLU A 267 -7.57 -1.06 -0.05
C GLU A 267 -6.49 -1.93 0.61
N PHE A 268 -5.28 -1.92 0.05
CA PHE A 268 -4.16 -2.71 0.56
C PHE A 268 -3.62 -2.17 1.88
N HIS A 269 -3.61 -0.85 2.07
CA HIS A 269 -3.31 -0.25 3.38
C HIS A 269 -4.31 -0.68 4.45
N LYS A 270 -5.62 -0.70 4.13
CA LYS A 270 -6.65 -1.18 5.07
C LYS A 270 -6.42 -2.63 5.48
N ALA A 271 -6.12 -3.50 4.51
CA ALA A 271 -5.80 -4.90 4.79
C ALA A 271 -4.53 -5.06 5.63
N GLN A 272 -3.47 -4.32 5.29
CA GLN A 272 -2.22 -4.29 6.03
C GLN A 272 -2.40 -3.79 7.48
N ASP A 273 -3.25 -2.79 7.70
CA ASP A 273 -3.49 -2.22 9.02
C ASP A 273 -4.12 -3.22 9.97
N ILE A 274 -4.90 -4.19 9.46
CA ILE A 274 -5.41 -5.30 10.27
C ILE A 274 -4.25 -6.12 10.84
N ALA A 275 -3.28 -6.50 10.01
CA ALA A 275 -2.11 -7.26 10.43
C ALA A 275 -1.19 -6.43 11.34
N ARG A 276 -0.99 -5.15 11.01
CA ARG A 276 -0.14 -4.22 11.76
C ARG A 276 -0.66 -3.98 13.17
N ASN A 277 -1.93 -3.63 13.30
CA ASN A 277 -2.55 -3.33 14.60
C ASN A 277 -2.61 -4.56 15.50
N LYS A 278 -2.74 -5.75 14.91
CA LYS A 278 -2.73 -7.04 15.62
C LYS A 278 -1.33 -7.64 15.78
N LYS A 279 -0.29 -7.00 15.25
CA LYS A 279 1.11 -7.48 15.27
C LYS A 279 1.27 -8.89 14.71
N ILE A 280 0.66 -9.15 13.55
CA ILE A 280 0.66 -10.46 12.89
C ILE A 280 1.84 -10.55 11.90
N GLY A 281 2.48 -11.72 11.84
CA GLY A 281 3.49 -12.05 10.84
C GLY A 281 4.65 -11.06 10.82
N VAL A 282 4.92 -10.44 9.68
CA VAL A 282 5.99 -9.45 9.48
C VAL A 282 5.88 -8.25 10.44
N TRP A 283 4.68 -7.96 10.97
CA TRP A 283 4.43 -6.89 11.94
C TRP A 283 4.60 -7.31 13.40
N SER A 284 4.88 -8.59 13.67
CA SER A 284 5.13 -9.09 15.03
C SER A 284 6.51 -8.69 15.57
N ILE A 285 7.42 -8.28 14.68
CA ILE A 285 8.79 -7.88 15.00
C ILE A 285 8.92 -6.39 14.71
N ALA A 286 9.26 -5.62 15.74
CA ALA A 286 9.44 -4.18 15.61
C ALA A 286 10.58 -3.87 14.61
N GLY A 287 10.28 -3.06 13.60
CA GLY A 287 11.27 -2.64 12.60
C GLY A 287 11.62 -3.70 11.53
N TYR A 288 10.88 -4.81 11.44
CA TYR A 288 11.12 -5.83 10.41
C TYR A 288 10.51 -5.47 9.06
N ALA A 289 9.27 -4.96 9.08
CA ALA A 289 8.56 -4.45 7.91
C ALA A 289 8.39 -2.94 8.02
N HIS A 290 8.50 -2.26 6.88
CA HIS A 290 8.32 -0.83 6.75
C HIS A 290 7.28 -0.50 5.66
N VAL A 291 6.78 0.73 5.65
CA VAL A 291 5.71 1.20 4.75
C VAL A 291 6.23 2.27 3.78
N ASP A 292 7.50 2.62 3.88
CA ASP A 292 8.14 3.66 3.10
C ASP A 292 8.48 3.23 1.67
N HIS A 293 8.58 4.23 0.81
CA HIS A 293 8.80 4.13 -0.63
C HIS A 293 10.19 3.61 -1.01
N ASP A 294 11.05 3.32 -0.02
CA ASP A 294 12.48 3.00 -0.18
C ASP A 294 12.82 1.65 0.48
N HIS A 295 12.19 0.60 -0.08
CA HIS A 295 12.56 -0.82 -0.05
C HIS A 295 12.39 -1.68 1.23
N GLY A 296 11.37 -2.55 1.19
CA GLY A 296 11.45 -3.98 1.54
C GLY A 296 11.62 -4.38 3.01
N PHE A 297 11.77 -5.68 3.26
CA PHE A 297 12.01 -6.23 4.59
C PHE A 297 13.47 -6.06 5.03
N HIS A 298 13.69 -5.75 6.30
CA HIS A 298 15.02 -5.66 6.89
C HIS A 298 15.15 -6.61 8.06
N TYR A 299 15.96 -7.67 7.89
CA TYR A 299 16.37 -8.49 9.02
C TYR A 299 17.52 -7.78 9.76
N GLU A 300 17.22 -7.17 10.90
CA GLU A 300 18.25 -7.02 11.93
C GLU A 300 18.31 -8.34 12.69
N LYS A 301 19.47 -9.01 12.67
CA LYS A 301 19.69 -10.17 13.54
C LYS A 301 19.55 -9.66 14.96
N GLU A 302 18.42 -9.99 15.59
CA GLU A 302 18.13 -9.64 16.98
C GLU A 302 19.25 -10.20 17.86
N VAL A 303 20.28 -9.40 18.13
CA VAL A 303 21.14 -9.60 19.28
C VAL A 303 20.21 -9.35 20.45
N ALA A 304 19.77 -10.41 21.10
CA ALA A 304 19.08 -10.36 22.38
C ALA A 304 20.02 -9.71 23.42
N ALA A 305 20.13 -8.39 23.37
CA ALA A 305 20.62 -7.57 24.46
C ALA A 305 19.40 -7.29 25.33
N ALA A 306 19.24 -8.12 26.36
CA ALA A 306 18.37 -7.80 27.48
C ALA A 306 18.59 -6.33 27.87
N LYS A 307 17.52 -5.53 27.91
CA LYS A 307 17.54 -4.19 28.52
C LYS A 307 18.18 -4.31 29.90
N PRO A 308 19.26 -3.57 30.23
CA PRO A 308 19.70 -3.51 31.61
C PRO A 308 18.60 -2.78 32.41
N ALA A 309 18.09 -3.44 33.44
CA ALA A 309 17.21 -2.84 34.44
C ALA A 309 17.83 -1.55 35.01
N PRO A 310 17.03 -0.56 35.41
CA PRO A 310 17.55 0.67 36.01
C PRO A 310 18.31 0.32 37.30
N LYS A 311 19.62 0.64 37.35
CA LYS A 311 20.43 0.43 38.54
C LYS A 311 20.03 1.43 39.64
N PRO A 312 20.03 1.02 40.93
CA PRO A 312 19.74 1.91 42.04
C PRO A 312 20.80 3.00 42.20
N VAL A 313 20.34 4.19 42.60
CA VAL A 313 21.15 5.36 42.94
C VAL A 313 22.06 5.07 44.13
N ALA A 314 23.37 5.34 43.99
CA ALA A 314 24.27 5.52 45.12
C ALA A 314 25.43 6.48 44.79
N THR A 315 25.35 7.67 45.41
CA THR A 315 26.42 8.51 46.01
C THR A 315 27.71 8.91 45.25
N ALA A 316 28.02 10.20 45.41
CA ALA A 316 29.05 11.09 44.84
C ALA A 316 30.55 10.73 45.11
N PRO A 317 31.53 11.44 44.46
CA PRO A 317 32.78 10.86 43.91
C PRO A 317 34.14 11.42 44.43
N LYS A 318 35.28 10.74 44.11
CA LYS A 318 36.63 11.28 43.74
C LYS A 318 37.69 10.15 43.58
N PRO A 319 38.89 10.35 42.99
CA PRO A 319 39.38 11.34 42.01
C PRO A 319 40.06 10.73 40.73
N LYS A 320 40.21 11.57 39.69
CA LYS A 320 40.92 11.32 38.40
C LYS A 320 42.41 10.99 38.54
N PRO A 321 42.99 10.25 37.57
CA PRO A 321 44.34 10.49 37.05
C PRO A 321 44.34 11.36 35.78
N LYS A 322 45.44 12.08 35.58
CA LYS A 322 45.72 13.18 34.62
C LYS A 322 45.94 12.72 33.16
N PRO A 323 45.89 13.67 32.19
CA PRO A 323 45.85 13.42 30.75
C PRO A 323 47.24 13.16 30.16
N VAL A 324 47.32 12.23 29.21
CA VAL A 324 48.51 12.08 28.34
C VAL A 324 48.32 12.94 27.10
N GLN A 325 49.35 13.73 26.83
CA GLN A 325 49.41 14.80 25.86
C GLN A 325 49.44 14.31 24.42
N THR A 326 48.74 15.07 23.60
CA THR A 326 48.75 15.11 22.14
C THR A 326 50.12 15.53 21.61
N THR A 327 50.63 14.77 20.64
CA THR A 327 51.65 15.25 19.69
C THR A 327 50.91 15.70 18.42
N PRO A 328 51.21 16.87 17.83
CA PRO A 328 50.49 17.36 16.66
C PRO A 328 50.95 16.61 15.41
N ALA A 329 50.07 15.79 14.85
CA ALA A 329 50.24 15.17 13.54
C ALA A 329 49.62 16.07 12.44
N PRO A 330 50.18 16.08 11.23
CA PRO A 330 50.07 17.16 10.25
C PRO A 330 48.66 17.25 9.67
N LYS A 331 48.30 18.43 9.13
CA LYS A 331 47.02 18.75 8.44
C LYS A 331 46.50 17.54 7.65
N GLN A 332 45.64 16.72 8.29
CA GLN A 332 45.10 15.53 7.65
C GLN A 332 44.13 16.00 6.58
N GLN A 333 44.45 15.68 5.33
CA GLN A 333 43.57 15.92 4.21
C GLN A 333 42.35 15.03 4.38
N CYS A 334 41.19 15.64 4.64
CA CYS A 334 39.95 14.93 4.90
C CYS A 334 39.47 14.26 3.62
N ASN A 335 39.80 12.99 3.47
CA ASN A 335 39.65 12.21 2.25
C ASN A 335 38.80 10.96 2.48
N ILE A 336 38.00 10.91 3.54
CA ILE A 336 37.03 9.83 3.74
C ILE A 336 35.67 10.37 3.32
N LYS A 337 35.04 9.72 2.33
CA LYS A 337 33.76 10.16 1.75
C LYS A 337 32.58 9.46 2.43
N GLY A 338 31.73 10.20 3.13
CA GLY A 338 30.41 9.75 3.58
C GLY A 338 29.34 9.95 2.49
N ASN A 339 28.50 8.94 2.25
CA ASN A 339 27.37 9.03 1.31
C ASN A 339 26.02 9.11 2.03
N GLN A 340 24.94 9.39 1.29
CA GLN A 340 23.58 9.55 1.82
C GLN A 340 23.05 8.31 2.57
N SER A 341 23.60 7.13 2.28
CA SER A 341 23.23 5.87 2.93
C SER A 341 23.96 5.63 4.27
N GLY A 342 24.65 6.64 4.80
CA GLY A 342 25.41 6.53 6.04
C GLY A 342 26.63 5.61 5.91
N ILE A 343 27.22 5.48 4.72
CA ILE A 343 28.42 4.66 4.49
C ILE A 343 29.61 5.56 4.21
N TYR A 344 30.72 5.36 4.94
CA TYR A 344 31.98 6.04 4.64
C TYR A 344 32.92 5.15 3.82
N HIS A 345 33.61 5.79 2.87
CA HIS A 345 34.54 5.16 1.95
C HIS A 345 35.93 5.75 2.14
N VAL A 346 36.93 4.89 2.29
CA VAL A 346 38.34 5.28 2.47
C VAL A 346 39.10 5.27 1.14
N PRO A 347 40.10 6.13 0.93
CA PRO A 347 40.92 6.12 -0.28
C PRO A 347 41.52 4.75 -0.56
N GLY A 348 41.43 4.29 -1.81
CA GLY A 348 41.86 2.94 -2.21
C GLY A 348 40.85 1.83 -1.96
N GLY A 349 39.67 2.14 -1.40
CA GLY A 349 38.54 1.20 -1.34
C GLY A 349 37.87 1.04 -2.70
N GLN A 350 37.27 -0.14 -2.95
CA GLN A 350 36.65 -0.51 -4.23
C GLN A 350 35.62 0.51 -4.74
N TYR A 351 34.90 1.15 -3.81
CA TYR A 351 33.83 2.08 -4.13
C TYR A 351 34.20 3.56 -3.89
N TYR A 352 35.46 3.85 -3.57
CA TYR A 352 35.88 5.20 -3.18
C TYR A 352 35.76 6.22 -4.32
N ASP A 353 36.19 5.86 -5.53
CA ASP A 353 36.23 6.78 -6.67
C ASP A 353 34.84 7.03 -7.28
N ILE A 354 33.94 6.04 -7.17
CA ILE A 354 32.57 6.13 -7.68
C ILE A 354 31.60 6.77 -6.67
N THR A 355 32.00 6.90 -5.40
CA THR A 355 31.14 7.47 -4.37
C THR A 355 31.08 8.99 -4.50
N LYS A 356 29.85 9.51 -4.59
CA LYS A 356 29.52 10.92 -4.41
C LYS A 356 29.47 11.22 -2.90
N ALA A 357 30.34 12.12 -2.44
CA ALA A 357 30.41 12.50 -1.04
C ALA A 357 29.35 13.54 -0.70
N GLU A 358 28.62 13.30 0.37
CA GLU A 358 27.78 14.30 1.05
C GLU A 358 28.53 14.96 2.20
N GLU A 359 29.38 14.18 2.87
CA GLU A 359 30.18 14.62 4.00
C GLU A 359 31.61 14.07 3.90
N MET A 360 32.59 14.86 4.32
CA MET A 360 34.01 14.51 4.25
C MET A 360 34.58 14.42 5.66
N PHE A 361 35.18 13.27 5.99
CA PHE A 361 35.79 13.02 7.29
C PHE A 361 37.31 13.01 7.20
N CYS A 362 37.95 13.43 8.28
CA CYS A 362 39.41 13.46 8.39
C CYS A 362 39.97 12.17 9.01
N SER A 363 39.10 11.38 9.66
CA SER A 363 39.44 10.05 10.17
C SER A 363 38.25 9.09 10.14
N GLU A 364 38.51 7.78 10.12
CA GLU A 364 37.45 6.77 10.21
C GLU A 364 36.68 6.87 11.53
N ALA A 365 37.34 7.27 12.62
CA ALA A 365 36.72 7.43 13.93
C ALA A 365 35.68 8.57 13.94
N GLU A 366 35.96 9.65 13.21
CA GLU A 366 35.04 10.77 13.04
C GLU A 366 33.81 10.36 12.23
N ALA A 367 34.00 9.62 11.13
CA ALA A 367 32.89 9.08 10.35
C ALA A 367 31.98 8.16 11.20
N VAL A 368 32.58 7.30 12.03
CA VAL A 368 31.82 6.43 12.95
C VAL A 368 31.09 7.24 14.02
N ALA A 369 31.73 8.27 14.59
CA ALA A 369 31.09 9.16 15.56
C ALA A 369 29.93 9.96 14.95
N ALA A 370 30.02 10.29 13.67
CA ALA A 370 28.95 10.92 12.88
C ALA A 370 27.85 9.93 12.44
N GLY A 371 27.94 8.65 12.83
CA GLY A 371 26.92 7.62 12.54
C GLY A 371 27.14 6.87 11.22
N TYR A 372 28.27 7.07 10.55
CA TYR A 372 28.57 6.37 9.30
C TYR A 372 29.25 5.02 9.56
N ARG A 373 28.85 4.01 8.79
CA ARG A 373 29.46 2.66 8.82
C ARG A 373 30.47 2.48 7.70
N LYS A 374 31.51 1.65 7.92
CA LYS A 374 32.57 1.41 6.94
C LYS A 374 32.04 0.68 5.71
N SER A 375 32.43 1.13 4.52
CA SER A 375 32.22 0.41 3.26
C SER A 375 32.88 -0.97 3.31
N LYS A 376 32.12 -2.04 3.03
CA LYS A 376 32.66 -3.41 2.93
C LYS A 376 33.31 -3.56 1.56
N ARG A 377 34.47 -4.24 1.54
CA ARG A 377 35.31 -4.43 0.34
C ARG A 377 34.50 -4.84 -0.89
#